data_AF-A0AAV5B667-F1
#
_entry.id   AF-A0AAV5B667-F1
#
_cell.length_a   1.000
_cell.length_b   1.000
_cell.length_c   1.000
_cell.angle_alpha   90.00
_cell.angle_beta   90.00
_cell.angle_gamma   90.00
#
_symmetry.space_group_name_H-M   'P 1'
#
loop_
_entity.id
_entity.type
_entity.pdbx_description
1 polymer ?
#
loop_
_entity_poly.entity_id
_entity_poly.type
_entity_poly.pdbx_seq_one_letter_code
_entity_poly.pdbx_strand_id
1 'polypeptide(L)'
;MRTMATIENGAPVATSTSLEDRIPVRNGELLFSKDQIVTATDATRNFKRVREQAKNRPQFIQGRTGEIEVAVLDFSMLQDLMAQIEELRMERFYDECAQRLEDVDAGRDQAVPIEDVLGRDWEQTLTMAGGALTDEDLFE
;
A
#
# COMPACT_ATOMS: atom_id res chain seq x y z
N MET A 1 -3.82 30.42 -1.30
CA MET A 1 -2.84 31.49 -1.63
C MET A 1 -1.70 30.81 -2.37
N ARG A 2 -1.36 31.26 -3.57
CA ARG A 2 -0.35 30.67 -4.48
C ARG A 2 1.09 30.95 -3.97
N THR A 3 2.05 30.32 -4.67
CA THR A 3 3.52 30.58 -4.77
C THR A 3 4.40 29.84 -3.73
N MET A 4 5.55 29.22 -4.03
CA MET A 4 6.52 29.35 -5.15
C MET A 4 7.18 28.01 -5.53
N ALA A 5 7.52 27.88 -6.81
CA ALA A 5 8.54 26.97 -7.32
C ALA A 5 9.92 27.58 -7.08
N THR A 6 10.86 26.78 -6.55
CA THR A 6 12.29 27.10 -6.55
C THR A 6 12.99 26.06 -7.40
N ILE A 7 13.57 26.50 -8.51
CA ILE A 7 14.46 25.70 -9.36
C ILE A 7 15.88 26.23 -9.08
N GLU A 8 16.76 25.40 -8.53
CA GLU A 8 18.21 25.64 -8.57
C GLU A 8 18.94 24.43 -9.17
N ASN A 9 19.90 24.74 -10.03
CA ASN A 9 20.64 23.86 -10.93
C ASN A 9 21.54 22.83 -10.22
N GLY A 10 21.70 21.63 -10.82
CA GLY A 10 23.03 21.00 -10.81
C GLY A 10 23.20 19.49 -10.59
N ALA A 11 22.28 18.62 -11.05
CA ALA A 11 22.58 17.23 -11.48
C ALA A 11 21.26 16.58 -11.95
N PRO A 12 21.26 15.63 -12.91
CA PRO A 12 20.10 14.76 -13.09
C PRO A 12 20.07 13.81 -11.90
N VAL A 13 19.52 14.26 -10.77
CA VAL A 13 19.04 13.36 -9.74
C VAL A 13 17.93 12.58 -10.43
N ALA A 14 18.14 11.27 -10.60
CA ALA A 14 17.13 10.36 -11.11
C ALA A 14 15.84 10.66 -10.33
N THR A 15 14.93 11.34 -11.00
CA THR A 15 13.68 11.78 -10.38
C THR A 15 13.01 10.49 -9.98
N SER A 16 12.77 10.31 -8.68
CA SER A 16 11.89 9.27 -8.18
C SER A 16 10.57 9.45 -8.92
N THR A 17 10.39 8.70 -10.01
CA THR A 17 9.17 8.70 -10.79
C THR A 17 8.13 8.13 -9.83
N SER A 18 7.27 9.00 -9.29
CA SER A 18 6.24 8.61 -8.34
C SER A 18 5.46 7.44 -8.92
N LEU A 19 5.04 6.49 -8.07
CA LEU A 19 4.27 5.33 -8.54
C LEU A 19 3.04 5.77 -9.36
N GLU A 20 2.44 6.90 -8.99
CA GLU A 20 1.32 7.54 -9.67
C GLU A 20 1.65 7.92 -11.13
N ASP A 21 2.90 8.28 -11.43
CA ASP A 21 3.36 8.58 -12.79
C ASP A 21 3.61 7.29 -13.60
N ARG A 22 3.94 6.18 -12.92
CA ARG A 22 4.23 4.88 -13.54
C ARG A 22 2.95 4.07 -13.79
N ILE A 23 1.97 4.23 -12.92
CA ILE A 23 0.69 3.52 -12.91
C ILE A 23 -0.43 4.55 -12.66
N PRO A 24 -0.80 5.33 -13.68
CA PRO A 24 -1.84 6.33 -13.53
C PRO A 24 -3.19 5.65 -13.29
N VAL A 25 -3.90 6.10 -12.27
CA VAL A 25 -5.26 5.63 -11.92
C VAL A 25 -6.23 6.80 -12.07
N ARG A 26 -7.39 6.55 -12.66
CA ARG A 26 -8.48 7.53 -12.74
C ARG A 26 -9.81 6.86 -12.44
N ASN A 27 -10.56 7.44 -11.50
CA ASN A 27 -11.86 6.91 -11.06
C ASN A 27 -11.78 5.45 -10.58
N GLY A 28 -10.66 5.04 -9.97
CA GLY A 28 -10.44 3.66 -9.52
C GLY A 28 -10.03 2.67 -10.62
N GLU A 29 -9.85 3.13 -11.86
CA GLU A 29 -9.41 2.29 -12.99
C GLU A 29 -7.99 2.63 -13.42
N LEU A 30 -7.23 1.60 -13.83
CA LEU A 30 -5.90 1.77 -14.41
C LEU A 30 -6.00 2.46 -15.76
N LEU A 31 -5.24 3.55 -15.93
CA LEU A 31 -5.06 4.20 -17.22
C LEU A 31 -3.85 3.59 -17.93
N PHE A 32 -4.07 3.11 -19.14
CA PHE A 32 -3.01 2.61 -20.01
C PHE A 32 -3.27 2.96 -21.46
N SER A 33 -2.19 2.95 -22.21
CA SER A 33 -2.14 3.31 -23.63
C SER A 33 -2.08 2.05 -24.50
N LYS A 34 -2.46 2.17 -25.77
CA LYS A 34 -2.53 1.02 -26.70
C LYS A 34 -1.17 0.35 -26.90
N ASP A 35 -0.07 1.09 -26.79
CA ASP A 35 1.30 0.58 -26.89
C ASP A 35 1.72 -0.28 -25.69
N GLN A 36 0.97 -0.24 -24.58
CA GLN A 36 1.16 -1.12 -23.43
C GLN A 36 0.38 -2.44 -23.58
N ILE A 37 -0.46 -2.59 -24.61
CA ILE A 37 -1.27 -3.79 -24.82
C ILE A 37 -0.58 -4.70 -25.83
N VAL A 38 -0.37 -5.96 -25.45
CA VAL A 38 0.20 -7.00 -26.32
C VAL A 38 -0.72 -8.22 -26.32
N THR A 39 -0.81 -8.92 -27.44
CA THR A 39 -1.56 -10.19 -27.50
C THR A 39 -0.79 -11.29 -26.78
N ALA A 40 -1.47 -12.30 -26.24
CA ALA A 40 -0.81 -13.47 -25.64
C ALA A 40 0.26 -14.09 -26.56
N THR A 41 -0.04 -14.23 -27.86
CA THR A 41 0.90 -14.77 -28.85
C THR A 41 2.13 -13.88 -29.04
N ASP A 42 1.96 -12.56 -29.11
CA ASP A 42 3.09 -11.63 -29.23
C ASP A 42 3.93 -11.59 -27.95
N ALA A 43 3.28 -11.64 -26.79
CA ALA A 43 3.93 -11.69 -25.49
C ALA A 43 4.81 -12.93 -25.33
N THR A 44 4.35 -14.11 -25.77
CA THR A 44 5.16 -15.33 -25.74
C THR A 44 6.38 -15.23 -26.66
N ARG A 45 6.19 -14.68 -27.87
CA ARG A 45 7.27 -14.59 -28.87
C ARG A 45 8.30 -13.52 -28.53
N ASN A 46 7.86 -12.41 -27.96
CA ASN A 46 8.66 -11.21 -27.71
C ASN A 46 8.77 -10.88 -26.21
N PHE A 47 8.75 -11.90 -25.34
CA PHE A 47 8.70 -11.70 -23.89
C PHE A 47 9.84 -10.82 -23.36
N LYS A 48 11.05 -10.94 -23.94
CA LYS A 48 12.18 -10.09 -23.56
C LYS A 48 11.87 -8.59 -23.73
N ARG A 49 11.25 -8.21 -24.85
CA ARG A 49 10.83 -6.83 -25.14
C ARG A 49 9.76 -6.37 -24.14
N VAL A 50 8.75 -7.22 -23.91
CA VAL A 50 7.67 -6.94 -22.94
C VAL A 50 8.24 -6.70 -21.55
N ARG A 51 9.14 -7.57 -21.08
CA ARG A 51 9.83 -7.43 -19.79
C ARG A 51 10.68 -6.16 -19.70
N GLU A 52 11.39 -5.79 -20.77
CA GLU A 52 12.20 -4.56 -20.80
C GLU A 52 11.32 -3.30 -20.75
N GLN A 53 10.17 -3.32 -21.43
CA GLN A 53 9.19 -2.24 -21.37
C GLN A 53 8.51 -2.15 -19.99
N ALA A 54 8.25 -3.29 -19.36
CA ALA A 54 7.67 -3.39 -18.01
C ALA A 54 8.50 -2.72 -16.91
N LYS A 55 9.80 -2.47 -17.14
CA LYS A 55 10.67 -1.70 -16.22
C LYS A 55 10.24 -0.26 -16.04
N ASN A 56 9.67 0.32 -17.10
CA ASN A 56 9.28 1.72 -17.11
C ASN A 56 7.79 1.89 -16.85
N ARG A 57 6.95 1.06 -17.50
CA ARG A 57 5.49 1.09 -17.36
C ARG A 57 4.89 -0.31 -17.46
N PRO A 58 3.79 -0.60 -16.73
CA PRO A 58 3.07 -1.86 -16.85
C PRO A 58 2.77 -2.24 -18.30
N GLN A 59 2.90 -3.52 -18.62
CA GLN A 59 2.48 -4.09 -19.90
C GLN A 59 1.29 -5.02 -19.67
N PHE A 60 0.31 -5.01 -20.55
CA PHE A 60 -0.94 -5.73 -20.40
C PHE A 60 -1.09 -6.75 -21.51
N ILE A 61 -1.28 -8.01 -21.14
CA ILE A 61 -1.47 -9.11 -22.06
C ILE A 61 -2.96 -9.33 -22.26
N GLN A 62 -3.37 -9.21 -23.51
CA GLN A 62 -4.74 -9.42 -23.95
C GLN A 62 -4.95 -10.88 -24.37
N GLY A 63 -6.05 -11.46 -23.86
CA GLY A 63 -6.53 -12.80 -24.18
C GLY A 63 -7.14 -12.89 -25.57
N ARG A 64 -7.70 -14.06 -25.89
CA ARG A 64 -8.30 -14.32 -27.21
C ARG A 64 -9.62 -13.57 -27.42
N THR A 65 -10.33 -13.27 -26.34
CA THR A 65 -11.64 -12.61 -26.36
C THR A 65 -11.55 -11.09 -26.25
N GLY A 66 -10.33 -10.55 -26.08
CA GLY A 66 -10.06 -9.12 -26.11
C GLY A 66 -10.01 -8.45 -24.73
N GLU A 67 -10.26 -9.18 -23.67
CA GLU A 67 -9.99 -8.78 -22.28
C GLU A 67 -8.50 -8.79 -21.96
N ILE A 68 -8.12 -7.93 -21.01
CA ILE A 68 -6.80 -7.99 -20.38
C ILE A 68 -6.83 -9.10 -19.33
N GLU A 69 -5.95 -10.08 -19.47
CA GLU A 69 -5.87 -11.24 -18.56
C GLU A 69 -4.71 -11.11 -17.58
N VAL A 70 -3.59 -10.51 -18.02
CA VAL A 70 -2.35 -10.48 -17.25
C VAL A 70 -1.72 -9.09 -17.33
N ALA A 71 -1.22 -8.60 -16.20
CA ALA A 71 -0.35 -7.43 -16.14
C ALA A 71 1.09 -7.88 -15.83
N VAL A 72 2.06 -7.36 -16.59
CA VAL A 72 3.49 -7.55 -16.38
C VAL A 72 4.06 -6.25 -15.84
N LEU A 73 4.63 -6.35 -14.63
CA LEU A 73 5.19 -5.24 -13.88
C LEU A 73 6.65 -5.53 -13.56
N ASP A 74 7.45 -4.47 -13.40
CA ASP A 74 8.73 -4.62 -12.73
C ASP A 74 8.53 -4.94 -11.24
N PHE A 75 9.45 -5.70 -10.67
CA PHE A 75 9.35 -6.09 -9.27
C PHE A 75 9.42 -4.88 -8.32
N SER A 76 10.18 -3.83 -8.67
CA SER A 76 10.20 -2.59 -7.89
C SER A 76 8.80 -1.94 -7.83
N MET A 77 8.09 -1.88 -8.96
CA MET A 77 6.73 -1.33 -8.99
C MET A 77 5.77 -2.12 -8.11
N LEU A 78 5.91 -3.46 -8.10
CA LEU A 78 5.09 -4.30 -7.23
C LEU A 78 5.37 -3.98 -5.76
N GLN A 79 6.64 -3.82 -5.37
CA GLN A 79 6.98 -3.46 -3.99
C GLN A 79 6.43 -2.09 -3.61
N ASP A 80 6.58 -1.10 -4.48
CA ASP A 80 6.06 0.26 -4.27
C ASP A 80 4.52 0.23 -4.10
N LEU A 81 3.82 -0.53 -4.95
CA LEU A 81 2.36 -0.74 -4.83
C LEU A 81 1.96 -1.35 -3.49
N MET A 82 2.66 -2.42 -3.09
CA MET A 82 2.38 -3.10 -1.83
C MET A 82 2.64 -2.19 -0.62
N ALA A 83 3.73 -1.43 -0.63
CA ALA A 83 4.05 -0.48 0.43
C ALA A 83 2.97 0.59 0.58
N GLN A 84 2.50 1.18 -0.52
CA GLN A 84 1.42 2.17 -0.50
C GLN A 84 0.09 1.60 -0.01
N ILE A 85 -0.23 0.35 -0.39
CA ILE A 85 -1.43 -0.32 0.11
C ILE A 85 -1.37 -0.48 1.63
N GLU A 86 -0.22 -0.88 2.18
CA GLU A 86 -0.07 -1.01 3.64
C GLU A 86 -0.12 0.35 4.35
N GLU A 87 0.47 1.40 3.77
CA GLU A 87 0.39 2.76 4.29
C GLU A 87 -1.07 3.25 4.37
N LEU A 88 -1.83 3.10 3.28
CA LEU A 88 -3.25 3.46 3.24
C LEU A 88 -4.11 2.61 4.19
N ARG A 89 -3.75 1.34 4.39
CA ARG A 89 -4.42 0.48 5.39
C ARG A 89 -4.17 0.97 6.81
N MET A 90 -2.94 1.36 7.11
CA MET A 90 -2.58 1.93 8.42
C MET A 90 -3.30 3.26 8.64
N GLU A 91 -3.32 4.16 7.66
CA GLU A 91 -4.03 5.43 7.74
C GLU A 91 -5.53 5.20 8.03
N ARG A 92 -6.18 4.32 7.25
CA ARG A 92 -7.58 3.97 7.48
C ARG A 92 -7.83 3.37 8.87
N PHE A 93 -6.89 2.56 9.37
CA PHE A 93 -6.98 1.99 10.72
C PHE A 93 -6.92 3.10 11.78
N TYR A 94 -5.98 4.04 11.65
CA TYR A 94 -5.86 5.16 12.57
C TYR A 94 -7.08 6.09 12.53
N ASP A 95 -7.63 6.35 11.34
CA ASP A 95 -8.88 7.11 11.19
C ASP A 95 -10.06 6.41 11.88
N GLU A 96 -10.19 5.09 11.74
CA GLU A 96 -11.22 4.31 12.41
C GLU A 96 -11.05 4.35 13.94
N CYS A 97 -9.82 4.23 14.44
CA CYS A 97 -9.51 4.37 15.85
C CYS A 97 -9.84 5.77 16.38
N ALA A 98 -9.45 6.82 15.64
CA ALA A 98 -9.75 8.20 16.00
C ALA A 98 -11.26 8.44 16.04
N GLN A 99 -12.00 7.96 15.05
CA GLN A 99 -13.46 8.10 14.99
C GLN A 99 -14.15 7.43 16.18
N ARG A 100 -13.69 6.22 16.56
CA ARG A 100 -14.21 5.51 17.74
C ARG A 100 -13.93 6.26 19.03
N LEU A 101 -12.73 6.82 19.16
CA LEU A 101 -12.38 7.61 20.34
C LEU A 101 -13.28 8.86 20.44
N GLU A 102 -13.51 9.56 19.34
CA GLU A 102 -14.45 10.69 19.29
C GLU A 102 -15.88 10.29 19.64
N ASP A 103 -16.33 9.10 19.24
CA ASP A 103 -17.65 8.60 19.59
C ASP A 103 -17.78 8.31 21.09
N VAL A 104 -16.74 7.75 21.72
CA VAL A 104 -16.68 7.55 23.17
C VAL A 104 -16.65 8.89 23.91
N ASP A 105 -15.79 9.82 23.50
CA ASP A 105 -15.68 11.14 24.11
C ASP A 105 -16.99 11.95 24.02
N ALA A 106 -17.73 11.77 22.92
CA ALA A 106 -19.04 12.38 22.74
C ALA A 106 -20.20 11.60 23.39
N GLY A 107 -19.93 10.48 24.06
CA GLY A 107 -20.92 9.63 24.71
C GLY A 107 -21.86 8.90 23.73
N ARG A 108 -21.47 8.77 22.45
CA ARG A 108 -22.19 8.01 21.42
C ARG A 108 -21.84 6.52 21.45
N ASP A 109 -20.72 6.18 22.08
CA ASP A 109 -20.26 4.82 22.31
C ASP A 109 -19.69 4.68 23.73
N GLN A 110 -19.44 3.44 24.16
CA GLN A 110 -18.92 3.15 25.49
C GLN A 110 -17.63 2.34 25.41
N ALA A 111 -16.59 2.81 26.09
CA ALA A 111 -15.39 2.03 26.32
C ALA A 111 -15.73 0.78 27.15
N VAL A 112 -15.35 -0.40 26.66
CA VAL A 112 -15.49 -1.65 27.38
C VAL A 112 -14.16 -1.97 28.06
N PRO A 113 -14.13 -2.14 29.39
CA PRO A 113 -12.94 -2.59 30.11
C PRO A 113 -12.41 -3.91 29.54
N ILE A 114 -11.09 -4.05 29.46
CA ILE A 114 -10.47 -5.24 28.86
C ILE A 114 -10.78 -6.52 29.67
N GLU A 115 -11.00 -6.37 30.97
CA GLU A 115 -11.41 -7.43 31.88
C GLU A 115 -12.77 -8.02 31.47
N ASP A 116 -13.70 -7.18 31.03
CA ASP A 116 -15.04 -7.58 30.62
C ASP A 116 -15.01 -8.30 29.26
N VAL A 117 -14.07 -7.96 28.38
CA VAL A 117 -13.87 -8.61 27.07
C VAL A 117 -13.24 -9.99 27.22
N LEU A 118 -12.19 -10.10 28.05
CA LEU A 118 -11.47 -11.36 28.25
C LEU A 118 -12.18 -12.29 29.24
N GLY A 119 -13.01 -11.76 30.13
CA GLY A 119 -13.79 -12.52 31.09
C GLY A 119 -12.91 -13.47 31.91
N ARG A 120 -13.17 -14.77 31.80
CA ARG A 120 -12.45 -15.81 32.56
C ARG A 120 -10.98 -15.97 32.15
N ASP A 121 -10.60 -15.48 30.98
CA ASP A 121 -9.23 -15.61 30.48
C ASP A 121 -8.34 -14.45 30.97
N TRP A 122 -8.91 -13.46 31.68
CA TRP A 122 -8.20 -12.32 32.24
C TRP A 122 -7.06 -12.74 33.19
N GLU A 123 -7.35 -13.62 34.14
CA GLU A 123 -6.38 -14.11 35.13
C GLU A 123 -5.25 -14.92 34.48
N GLN A 124 -5.59 -15.71 33.45
CA GLN A 124 -4.62 -16.49 32.69
C GLN A 124 -3.69 -15.58 31.87
N THR A 125 -4.25 -14.53 31.26
CA THR A 125 -3.49 -13.53 30.49
C THR A 125 -2.51 -12.77 31.39
N LEU A 126 -2.95 -12.33 32.58
CA LEU A 126 -2.08 -11.71 33.58
C LEU A 126 -0.94 -12.63 34.03
N THR A 127 -1.21 -13.93 34.17
CA THR A 127 -0.20 -14.91 34.56
C THR A 127 0.84 -15.16 33.46
N MET A 128 0.42 -15.18 32.19
CA MET A 128 1.34 -15.31 31.04
C MET A 128 2.17 -14.02 30.82
N ALA A 129 1.59 -12.85 31.09
CA ALA A 129 2.29 -11.57 31.06
C ALA A 129 3.21 -11.35 32.28
N GLY A 130 2.97 -12.08 33.38
CA GLY A 130 3.69 -12.00 34.65
C GLY A 130 5.07 -12.66 34.67
N GLY A 131 5.68 -12.93 33.52
CA GLY A 131 7.13 -13.09 33.43
C GLY A 131 7.76 -11.72 33.66
N ALA A 132 7.94 -11.35 34.94
CA ALA A 132 8.39 -10.04 35.36
C ALA A 132 9.75 -9.68 34.73
N LEU A 133 9.73 -8.96 33.60
CA LEU A 133 10.80 -8.01 33.33
C LEU A 133 10.62 -6.89 34.34
N THR A 134 11.67 -6.60 35.10
CA THR A 134 11.69 -5.40 35.92
C THR A 134 11.80 -4.18 35.00
N ASP A 135 11.38 -3.00 35.47
CA ASP A 135 11.60 -1.74 34.72
C ASP A 135 13.08 -1.56 34.34
N GLU A 136 14.00 -2.09 35.17
CA GLU A 136 15.45 -2.06 34.95
C GLU A 136 15.87 -2.94 33.75
N ASP A 137 15.20 -4.08 33.52
CA ASP A 137 15.44 -4.96 32.37
C ASP A 137 14.80 -4.44 31.06
N LEU A 138 13.87 -3.48 31.14
CA LEU A 138 13.13 -2.97 29.98
C LEU A 138 13.88 -1.85 29.22
N PHE A 139 14.84 -1.18 29.88
CA PHE A 139 15.54 0.01 29.37
C PHE A 139 17.07 -0.12 29.26
N GLU A 140 17.64 -1.31 29.51
CA GLU A 140 19.01 -1.68 29.06
C GLU A 140 19.02 -2.25 27.64
#